data_AF-A0A388NQN9-F1
#
_entry.id   AF-A0A388NQN9-F1
#
_cell.length_a   1.000
_cell.length_b   1.000
_cell.length_c   1.000
_cell.angle_alpha   90.00
_cell.angle_beta   90.00
_cell.angle_gamma   90.00
#
_symmetry.space_group_name_H-M   'P 1'
#
loop_
_entity.id
_entity.type
_entity.pdbx_description
1 polymer ?
#
loop_
_entity_poly.entity_id
_entity_poly.type
_entity_poly.pdbx_seq_one_letter_code
_entity_poly.pdbx_strand_id
1 'polypeptide(L)'
;LFLSGILAFMSIVLISAISLYALLARWVVPEDRMPVGWTSLITTISVVGFGQLMSTWLLSVYIARLFREVISRPTYIVENDSLALDYPNQPTTTDRT
;
A
#
# COMPACT_ATOMS: atom_id res chain seq x y z
N LEU A 1 2.52 -4.62 5.86
CA LEU A 1 3.07 -3.45 5.14
C LEU A 1 4.14 -3.87 4.13
N PHE A 2 5.18 -4.60 4.55
CA PHE A 2 6.23 -5.08 3.64
C PHE A 2 5.74 -6.04 2.56
N LEU A 3 4.83 -6.97 2.91
CA LEU A 3 4.31 -7.96 1.95
C LEU A 3 3.53 -7.31 0.80
N SER A 4 2.59 -6.39 1.09
CA SER A 4 1.81 -5.71 0.04
C SER A 4 2.66 -4.76 -0.81
N GLY A 5 3.72 -4.16 -0.22
CA GLY A 5 4.67 -3.35 -0.97
C GLY A 5 5.49 -4.15 -1.98
N ILE A 6 5.98 -5.34 -1.58
CA ILE A 6 6.74 -6.23 -2.46
C ILE A 6 5.87 -6.75 -3.61
N LEU A 7 4.64 -7.15 -3.34
CA LEU A 7 3.69 -7.61 -4.35
C LEU A 7 3.39 -6.51 -5.39
N ALA A 8 3.16 -5.27 -4.94
CA ALA A 8 2.91 -4.15 -5.83
C ALA A 8 4.14 -3.77 -6.67
N PHE A 9 5.33 -3.78 -6.07
CA PHE A 9 6.58 -3.51 -6.78
C PHE A 9 6.83 -4.55 -7.89
N MET A 10 6.61 -5.84 -7.60
CA MET A 10 6.73 -6.91 -8.59
C MET A 10 5.74 -6.74 -9.76
N SER A 11 4.50 -6.34 -9.47
CA SER A 11 3.48 -6.08 -10.51
C SER A 11 3.83 -4.88 -11.40
N ILE A 12 4.38 -3.80 -10.81
CA ILE A 12 4.85 -2.62 -11.55
C ILE A 12 6.01 -2.98 -12.48
N VAL A 13 6.99 -3.76 -12.01
CA VAL A 13 8.13 -4.22 -12.82
C VAL A 13 7.67 -5.09 -13.99
N LEU A 14 6.71 -6.01 -13.77
CA LEU A 14 6.15 -6.85 -14.83
C LEU A 14 5.45 -6.03 -15.91
N ILE A 15 4.64 -5.05 -15.53
CA ILE A 15 3.93 -4.19 -16.50
C ILE A 15 4.89 -3.26 -17.25
N SER A 16 5.90 -2.74 -16.56
CA SER A 16 6.98 -2.00 -17.20
C SER A 16 7.73 -2.86 -18.23
N ALA A 17 8.00 -4.13 -17.92
CA ALA A 17 8.66 -5.06 -18.84
C ALA A 17 7.78 -5.39 -20.06
N ILE A 18 6.48 -5.62 -19.87
CA ILE A 18 5.51 -5.86 -20.95
C ILE A 18 5.38 -4.62 -21.86
N SER A 19 5.34 -3.43 -21.26
CA SER A 19 5.29 -2.16 -22.00
C SER A 19 6.57 -1.95 -22.83
N LEU A 20 7.74 -2.24 -22.26
CA LEU A 20 9.02 -2.15 -22.96
C LEU A 20 9.10 -3.17 -24.10
N TYR A 21 8.63 -4.40 -23.88
CA TYR A 21 8.53 -5.42 -24.93
C TYR A 21 7.64 -4.95 -26.09
N ALA A 22 6.47 -4.37 -25.82
CA ALA A 22 5.59 -3.85 -26.86
C ALA A 22 6.23 -2.71 -27.67
N LEU A 23 7.01 -1.84 -27.01
CA LEU A 23 7.77 -0.76 -27.66
C LEU A 23 8.90 -1.32 -28.54
N LEU A 24 9.67 -2.29 -28.03
CA LEU A 24 10.75 -2.93 -28.79
C LEU A 24 10.23 -3.76 -29.96
N ALA A 25 9.10 -4.46 -29.79
CA ALA A 25 8.45 -5.22 -30.86
C ALA A 25 8.05 -4.33 -32.05
N ARG A 26 7.67 -3.07 -31.80
CA ARG A 26 7.40 -2.09 -32.87
C ARG A 26 8.62 -1.77 -33.74
N TRP A 27 9.81 -1.76 -33.15
CA TRP A 27 11.05 -1.43 -33.86
C TRP A 27 11.65 -2.62 -34.60
N VAL A 28 11.39 -3.84 -34.13
CA VAL A 28 12.04 -5.07 -34.65
C VAL A 28 11.16 -5.82 -35.66
N VAL A 29 9.84 -5.70 -35.61
CA VAL A 29 8.92 -6.45 -36.49
C VAL A 29 8.60 -5.66 -37.76
N PRO A 30 8.84 -6.21 -38.96
CA PRO A 30 8.42 -5.61 -40.23
C PRO A 30 6.89 -5.47 -40.31
N GLU A 31 6.39 -4.37 -40.87
CA GLU A 31 4.97 -3.96 -40.89
C GLU A 31 4.00 -5.01 -41.48
N ASP A 32 4.49 -5.96 -42.28
CA ASP A 32 3.67 -6.93 -43.02
C ASP A 32 2.94 -8.00 -42.18
N ARG A 33 3.28 -8.19 -40.90
CA ARG A 33 2.68 -9.24 -40.05
C ARG A 33 1.84 -8.75 -38.89
N MET A 34 1.73 -7.44 -38.67
CA MET A 34 1.11 -6.88 -37.47
C MET A 34 -0.16 -6.11 -37.81
N PRO A 35 -1.31 -6.45 -37.19
CA PRO A 35 -2.54 -5.67 -37.33
C PRO A 35 -2.32 -4.22 -36.91
N VAL A 36 -2.75 -3.29 -37.78
CA VAL A 36 -2.59 -1.85 -37.57
C VAL A 36 -3.24 -1.44 -36.25
N GLY A 37 -2.49 -0.75 -35.39
CA GLY A 37 -2.99 -0.21 -34.11
C GLY A 37 -2.88 -1.13 -32.89
N TRP A 38 -2.38 -2.36 -33.02
CA TRP A 38 -2.21 -3.27 -31.87
C TRP A 38 -1.20 -2.72 -30.84
N THR A 39 -0.09 -2.15 -31.31
CA THR A 39 0.94 -1.59 -30.43
C THR A 39 0.46 -0.35 -29.69
N SER A 40 -0.26 0.57 -30.35
CA SER A 40 -0.77 1.77 -29.70
C SER A 40 -1.84 1.43 -28.67
N LEU A 41 -2.68 0.42 -28.94
CA LEU A 41 -3.67 -0.08 -27.99
C LEU A 41 -3.00 -0.63 -26.72
N ILE A 42 -2.04 -1.54 -26.86
CA ILE A 42 -1.32 -2.13 -25.72
C ILE A 42 -0.57 -1.05 -24.95
N THR A 43 0.14 -0.15 -25.64
CA THR A 43 0.90 0.94 -25.01
C THR A 43 -0.02 1.84 -24.18
N THR A 44 -1.18 2.21 -24.72
CA THR A 44 -2.14 3.08 -24.02
C THR A 44 -2.67 2.41 -22.75
N ILE A 45 -3.09 1.15 -22.84
CA ILE A 45 -3.61 0.39 -21.70
C ILE A 45 -2.51 0.19 -20.64
N SER A 46 -1.27 -0.09 -21.05
CA SER A 46 -0.14 -0.25 -20.13
C SER A 46 0.19 1.05 -19.39
N VAL A 47 0.19 2.20 -20.05
CA VAL A 47 0.46 3.51 -19.41
C VAL A 47 -0.62 3.84 -18.38
N VAL A 48 -1.90 3.65 -18.73
CA VAL A 48 -3.02 3.85 -17.81
C VAL A 48 -2.95 2.86 -16.64
N GLY A 49 -2.69 1.58 -16.90
CA GLY A 49 -2.56 0.55 -15.89
C GLY A 49 -1.40 0.78 -14.91
N PHE A 50 -0.25 1.26 -15.41
CA PHE A 50 0.88 1.64 -14.56
C PHE A 50 0.50 2.75 -13.58
N GLY A 51 -0.19 3.80 -14.05
CA GLY A 51 -0.68 4.88 -13.19
C GLY A 51 -1.70 4.42 -12.14
N GLN A 52 -2.60 3.49 -12.51
CA GLN A 52 -3.60 2.91 -11.61
C GLN A 52 -2.96 2.05 -10.51
N LEU A 53 -1.95 1.25 -10.85
CA LEU A 53 -1.23 0.41 -9.87
C LEU A 53 -0.42 1.26 -8.89
N MET A 54 0.28 2.29 -9.39
CA MET A 54 0.96 3.27 -8.53
C MET A 54 0.01 3.93 -7.54
N SER A 55 -1.16 4.36 -8.01
CA SER A 55 -2.19 4.97 -7.16
C SER A 55 -2.69 4.01 -6.09
N THR A 56 -2.96 2.74 -6.47
CA THR A 56 -3.47 1.72 -5.55
C THR A 56 -2.43 1.33 -4.50
N TRP A 57 -1.15 1.25 -4.89
CA TRP A 57 -0.05 0.99 -3.95
C TRP A 57 0.06 2.09 -2.90
N LEU A 58 0.07 3.35 -3.33
CA LEU A 58 0.12 4.50 -2.42
C LEU A 58 -1.10 4.52 -1.48
N LEU A 59 -2.29 4.28 -2.03
CA LEU A 59 -3.53 4.21 -1.26
C LEU A 59 -3.48 3.12 -0.18
N SER A 60 -2.93 1.93 -0.49
CA SER A 60 -2.76 0.84 0.48
C SER A 60 -1.86 1.24 1.66
N VAL A 61 -0.77 1.96 1.39
CA VAL A 61 0.13 2.47 2.45
C VAL A 61 -0.58 3.51 3.31
N TYR A 62 -1.37 4.39 2.69
CA TYR A 62 -2.10 5.43 3.39
C TYR A 62 -3.22 4.86 4.28
N ILE A 63 -4.03 3.93 3.77
CA ILE A 63 -5.08 3.26 4.55
C ILE A 63 -4.49 2.54 5.76
N ALA A 64 -3.34 1.89 5.60
CA ALA A 64 -2.66 1.24 6.72
C ALA A 64 -2.23 2.21 7.82
N ARG A 65 -1.93 3.47 7.49
CA ARG A 65 -1.64 4.53 8.46
C ARG A 65 -2.93 5.06 9.09
N LEU A 66 -3.93 5.34 8.26
CA LEU A 66 -5.24 5.81 8.70
C LEU A 66 -5.88 4.87 9.72
N PHE A 67 -5.81 3.56 9.50
CA PHE A 67 -6.39 2.58 10.43
C PHE A 67 -5.75 2.62 11.83
N ARG A 68 -4.46 2.95 11.92
CA ARG A 68 -3.79 3.13 13.22
C ARG A 68 -4.24 4.41 13.93
N GLU A 69 -4.54 5.45 13.17
CA GLU A 69 -5.00 6.74 13.72
C GLU A 69 -6.47 6.69 14.14
N VAL A 70 -7.33 6.07 13.32
CA VAL A 70 -8.77 6.00 13.55
C VAL A 70 -9.11 5.11 14.75
N ILE A 71 -8.33 4.06 14.98
CA ILE A 71 -8.51 3.20 16.15
C ILE A 71 -7.66 3.77 17.28
N SER A 72 -8.26 4.66 18.08
CA SER A 72 -7.70 5.28 19.29
C SER A 72 -7.51 4.28 20.44
N ARG A 73 -6.82 3.15 20.21
CA ARG A 73 -6.55 2.20 21.30
C ARG A 73 -5.68 2.88 22.35
N PRO A 74 -6.06 2.84 23.63
CA PRO A 74 -5.26 3.42 24.70
C PRO A 74 -3.85 2.81 24.67
N THR A 75 -2.83 3.67 24.72
CA THR A 75 -1.41 3.30 24.56
C THR A 75 -0.94 2.34 25.64
N TYR A 76 -1.59 2.36 26.81
CA TYR A 76 -1.35 1.44 27.91
C TYR A 76 -2.59 1.40 28.82
N ILE A 77 -2.76 0.28 29.52
CA ILE A 77 -3.71 0.14 30.61
C ILE A 77 -2.86 0.04 31.88
N VAL A 78 -3.03 0.97 32.82
CA VAL A 78 -2.35 0.89 34.11
C VAL A 78 -3.12 -0.09 34.98
N GLU A 79 -2.50 -1.22 35.32
CA GLU A 79 -3.11 -2.23 36.19
C GLU A 79 -2.71 -2.01 37.67
N ASN A 80 -1.48 -1.57 37.93
CA ASN A 80 -1.01 -1.30 39.29
C ASN A 80 -0.11 -0.05 39.29
N ASP A 81 -0.46 0.94 40.12
CA ASP A 81 0.39 2.10 40.37
C ASP A 81 1.36 1.78 41.51
N SER A 82 2.65 1.65 41.18
CA SER A 82 3.71 1.43 42.17
C SER A 82 3.84 2.56 43.19
N LEU A 83 3.34 3.76 42.89
CA LEU A 83 3.30 4.88 43.84
C LEU A 83 2.19 4.72 44.90
N ALA A 84 1.16 3.91 44.61
CA ALA A 84 0.08 3.64 45.55
C ALA A 84 0.45 2.59 46.61
N LEU A 85 1.50 1.79 46.38
CA LEU A 85 1.98 0.78 47.35
C LEU A 85 2.86 1.36 48.46
N ASP A 86 3.33 2.59 48.32
CA ASP A 86 4.15 3.30 49.33
C ASP A 86 3.28 4.02 50.40
N TYR A 87 1.96 4.06 50.20
CA TYR A 87 0.99 4.64 51.14
C TYR A 87 -0.07 3.61 51.58
N PRO A 88 0.16 2.87 52.68
CA PRO A 88 -0.64 1.70 53.06
C PRO A 88 -2.09 1.96 53.54
N ASN A 89 -2.56 3.22 53.58
CA ASN A 89 -3.88 3.55 54.14
C ASN A 89 -4.56 4.78 53.52
N GLN A 90 -4.59 4.84 52.18
CA GLN A 90 -5.55 5.69 51.45
C GLN A 90 -6.77 4.83 51.07
N PRO A 91 -8.02 5.22 51.42
CA PRO A 91 -9.20 4.54 50.91
C PRO A 91 -9.20 4.68 49.38
N THR A 92 -9.36 3.56 48.69
CA THR A 92 -9.53 3.51 47.24
C THR A 92 -10.82 4.23 46.87
N THR A 93 -10.72 5.53 46.61
CA THR A 93 -11.78 6.29 45.95
C THR A 93 -11.76 5.88 44.47
N THR A 94 -12.33 4.70 44.23
CA THR A 94 -12.95 4.32 42.96
C THR A 94 -14.14 5.25 42.78
N ASP A 95 -13.88 6.51 42.39
CA ASP A 95 -14.95 7.39 41.95
C ASP A 95 -15.09 7.30 40.43
N ARG A 96 -16.34 7.07 40.04
CA ARG A 96 -16.79 6.88 38.68
C ARG A 96 -17.18 8.25 38.13
N THR A 97 -16.53 8.70 37.06
CA THR A 97 -17.14 9.47 35.95
C THR A 97 -16.17 9.57 34.80
#